data_AF-A0A197K9N8-F1
#
_entry.id   AF-A0A197K9N8-F1
#
_cell.length_a   1.000
_cell.length_b   1.000
_cell.length_c   1.000
_cell.angle_alpha   90.00
_cell.angle_beta   90.00
_cell.angle_gamma   90.00
#
_symmetry.space_group_name_H-M   'P 1'
#
loop_
_entity.id
_entity.type
_entity.pdbx_description
1 polymer ?
#
loop_
_entity_poly.entity_id
_entity_poly.type
_entity_poly.pdbx_seq_one_letter_code
_entity_poly.pdbx_strand_id
1 'polypeptide(L)'
;MSSGIPVYNQACLATDSSSTTPSFYLVGSTSPGSLEVNYINNPDSTTYTRVASQKDQSAWTPNAAKLCYIYPFAISANPGINVIQFGSGSSYLAMAQTNNIVTGATSFHNTGFMSPKLFSWSGKFQGFDTFTVVANDTDTATGRPGTWAGVRLDFRDNGYSIIGYGVGNKPVVPWNALLSVGTYGQYAGSTVPGFTVVFDKSNNGQIFSTEGSLLADMNNTVPVVTLGVPVSVNMNGITLTENAIPITMGNTAYILDKASNGTTVVYSISPGASSTLNRVYKTGDSLPFANNMAAAALNNQILTYSVTKNVAYFNVFDVATASWSGSGLVSGSAVDAPPPLSSKSSAPIGAIVGGAVGALLVIALALFFFIRRRRQSTSKSANTAELAQAGPEANKSDGAQQGDAQHCDPVYVQYVQPQYDQGYAQHQHDQGYVPYEQAQEYQHASPFIPPPPPINQDTNVSYKVYQPETVSPATDNDALYKVPHSDLTDASMNSPTVVNSSPYISPASYRDSFQPGSPESVRAKVLPSTQGPQFVPNAPVAESEARSPQVVPSSMVGH
;
A
#
# COMPACT_ATOMS: atom_id res chain seq x y z
N MET A 1 10.36 40.93 7.15
CA MET A 1 11.40 40.04 6.59
C MET A 1 10.73 38.72 6.29
N SER A 2 10.76 38.23 5.05
CA SER A 2 10.22 36.91 4.73
C SER A 2 11.12 35.85 5.36
N SER A 3 10.61 35.07 6.30
CA SER A 3 11.32 33.90 6.80
C SER A 3 11.37 32.85 5.69
N GLY A 4 12.57 32.39 5.35
CA GLY A 4 12.73 31.26 4.44
C GLY A 4 12.07 29.99 5.00
N ILE A 5 11.80 29.03 4.13
CA ILE A 5 11.18 27.74 4.49
C ILE A 5 11.90 27.11 5.69
N PRO A 6 11.18 26.68 6.74
CA PRO A 6 11.80 26.11 7.92
C PRO A 6 12.47 24.77 7.59
N VAL A 7 13.58 24.52 8.29
CA VAL A 7 14.36 23.30 8.17
C VAL A 7 13.97 22.37 9.30
N TYR A 8 13.47 21.19 8.94
CA TYR A 8 13.09 20.14 9.87
C TYR A 8 13.93 18.90 9.59
N ASN A 9 14.53 18.33 10.63
CA ASN A 9 15.23 17.04 10.52
C ASN A 9 14.26 15.89 10.19
N GLN A 10 12.99 16.07 10.59
CA GLN A 10 11.94 15.06 10.61
C GLN A 10 10.61 15.73 10.28
N ALA A 11 10.42 16.02 9.00
CA ALA A 11 9.18 16.60 8.51
C ALA A 11 8.16 15.52 8.15
N CYS A 12 6.88 15.90 8.18
CA CYS A 12 5.85 15.24 7.39
C CYS A 12 5.10 16.28 6.54
N LEU A 13 4.53 15.82 5.42
CA LEU A 13 3.82 16.66 4.45
C LEU A 13 2.33 16.36 4.49
N ALA A 14 1.44 17.30 4.23
CA ALA A 14 0.04 16.96 3.98
C ALA A 14 -0.47 17.84 2.86
N THR A 15 -1.10 17.29 1.84
CA THR A 15 -1.51 18.11 0.69
C THR A 15 -2.84 18.76 0.92
N ASP A 16 -2.99 20.00 0.46
CA ASP A 16 -4.29 20.65 0.44
C ASP A 16 -5.03 20.27 -0.86
N SER A 17 -5.88 19.24 -0.76
CA SER A 17 -6.68 18.77 -1.88
C SER A 17 -7.80 19.72 -2.31
N SER A 18 -8.02 20.82 -1.56
CA SER A 18 -9.02 21.83 -1.92
C SER A 18 -8.47 22.85 -2.93
N SER A 19 -7.15 22.97 -3.04
CA SER A 19 -6.50 23.92 -3.93
C SER A 19 -6.40 23.39 -5.35
N THR A 20 -6.53 24.32 -6.31
CA THR A 20 -6.28 24.06 -7.73
C THR A 20 -4.79 24.13 -8.07
N THR A 21 -3.99 24.78 -7.22
CA THR A 21 -2.54 24.76 -7.29
C THR A 21 -1.99 23.69 -6.35
N PRO A 22 -0.81 23.12 -6.63
CA PRO A 22 -0.13 22.21 -5.71
C PRO A 22 0.22 22.95 -4.40
N SER A 23 -0.69 22.99 -3.43
CA SER A 23 -0.44 23.53 -2.10
C SER A 23 -0.46 22.43 -1.05
N PHE A 24 0.25 22.67 0.04
CA PHE A 24 0.50 21.66 1.06
C PHE A 24 0.91 22.27 2.39
N TYR A 25 0.90 21.44 3.42
CA TYR A 25 1.35 21.72 4.76
C TYR A 25 2.66 21.01 5.02
N LEU A 26 3.66 21.75 5.47
CA LEU A 26 4.91 21.24 6.01
C LEU A 26 4.82 21.27 7.53
N VAL A 27 4.89 20.09 8.14
CA VAL A 27 4.80 19.90 9.58
C VAL A 27 6.13 19.42 10.13
N GLY A 28 6.57 19.99 11.24
CA GLY A 28 7.79 19.57 11.90
C GLY A 28 8.00 20.23 13.25
N SER A 29 9.17 19.97 13.82
CA SER A 29 9.58 20.47 15.13
C SER A 29 10.95 21.12 15.00
N THR A 30 11.06 22.41 15.34
CA THR A 30 12.34 23.16 15.34
C THR A 30 13.09 22.99 16.66
N SER A 31 12.39 22.66 17.74
CA SER A 31 12.95 22.52 19.08
C SER A 31 12.23 21.40 19.83
N PRO A 32 12.82 20.84 20.90
CA PRO A 32 12.08 19.98 21.82
C PRO A 32 10.79 20.67 22.28
N GLY A 33 9.72 19.89 22.34
CA GLY A 33 8.40 20.31 22.73
C GLY A 33 7.65 21.22 21.76
N SER A 34 8.16 21.51 20.55
CA SER A 34 7.44 22.31 19.57
C SER A 34 6.86 21.45 18.44
N LEU A 35 5.65 21.80 18.00
CA LEU A 35 5.11 21.38 16.71
C LEU A 35 4.71 22.63 15.94
N GLU A 36 5.07 22.71 14.67
CA GLU A 36 4.73 23.79 13.77
C GLU A 36 4.10 23.23 12.50
N VAL A 37 3.02 23.86 12.04
CA VAL A 37 2.33 23.54 10.79
C VAL A 37 2.39 24.77 9.90
N ASN A 38 3.00 24.61 8.74
CA ASN A 38 3.27 25.69 7.80
C ASN A 38 2.60 25.41 6.47
N TYR A 39 1.75 26.32 6.01
CA TYR A 39 1.14 26.25 4.70
C TYR A 39 2.06 26.85 3.63
N ILE A 40 2.15 26.14 2.51
CA ILE A 40 2.95 26.48 1.33
C ILE A 40 2.02 26.38 0.12
N ASN A 41 1.88 27.49 -0.61
CA ASN A 41 0.91 27.61 -1.70
C ASN A 41 1.40 27.03 -3.05
N ASN A 42 2.71 26.74 -3.17
CA ASN A 42 3.36 26.17 -4.35
C ASN A 42 4.73 25.55 -3.96
N PRO A 43 5.15 24.39 -4.50
CA PRO A 43 6.51 23.84 -4.35
C PRO A 43 7.66 24.80 -4.64
N ASP A 44 7.47 25.75 -5.57
CA ASP A 44 8.49 26.75 -5.92
C ASP A 44 8.52 27.94 -4.93
N SER A 45 7.65 27.95 -3.92
CA SER A 45 7.61 29.03 -2.94
C SER A 45 8.86 29.06 -2.06
N THR A 46 9.38 30.26 -1.86
CA THR A 46 10.47 30.53 -0.91
C THR A 46 9.97 30.98 0.46
N THR A 47 8.66 31.18 0.59
CA THR A 47 7.99 31.67 1.79
C THR A 47 6.90 30.70 2.23
N TYR A 48 6.49 30.83 3.48
CA TYR A 48 5.44 30.01 4.08
C TYR A 48 4.57 30.86 5.00
N THR A 49 3.38 30.35 5.30
CA THR A 49 2.49 30.91 6.32
C THR A 49 2.36 29.90 7.44
N ARG A 50 2.75 30.25 8.66
CA ARG A 50 2.48 29.39 9.83
C ARG A 50 0.98 29.40 10.12
N VAL A 51 0.33 28.25 10.04
CA VAL A 51 -1.12 28.11 10.23
C VAL A 51 -1.49 27.50 11.56
N ALA A 52 -0.59 26.76 12.20
CA ALA A 52 -0.78 26.27 13.56
C ALA A 52 0.55 26.01 14.27
N SER A 53 0.52 26.03 15.60
CA SER A 53 1.64 25.60 16.43
C SER A 53 1.19 25.09 17.79
N GLN A 54 2.01 24.24 18.40
CA GLN A 54 1.77 23.70 19.73
C GLN A 54 3.07 23.67 20.54
N LYS A 55 2.92 23.76 21.87
CA LYS A 55 3.98 23.48 22.83
C LYS A 55 3.56 22.34 23.75
N ASP A 56 4.25 21.21 23.64
CA ASP A 56 4.11 20.05 24.52
C ASP A 56 5.46 19.34 24.61
N GLN A 57 6.17 19.57 25.72
CA GLN A 57 7.52 19.04 25.96
C GLN A 57 7.56 17.51 26.04
N SER A 58 6.44 16.87 26.37
CA SER A 58 6.36 15.42 26.51
C SER A 58 6.11 14.73 25.17
N ALA A 59 5.43 15.41 24.25
CA ALA A 59 5.00 14.82 22.98
C ALA A 59 5.99 15.05 21.85
N TRP A 60 6.51 16.27 21.65
CA TRP A 60 7.16 16.62 20.38
C TRP A 60 8.68 16.72 20.46
N THR A 61 9.37 16.17 19.45
CA THR A 61 10.83 16.26 19.34
C THR A 61 11.27 16.51 17.89
N PRO A 62 12.33 17.32 17.67
CA PRO A 62 12.88 17.61 16.35
C PRO A 62 13.42 16.37 15.62
N ASN A 63 13.79 15.33 16.36
CA ASN A 63 14.48 14.15 15.83
C ASN A 63 13.61 12.88 15.77
N ALA A 64 12.34 12.96 16.18
CA ALA A 64 11.40 11.86 16.00
C ALA A 64 10.68 11.93 14.66
N ALA A 65 10.52 10.74 14.08
CA ALA A 65 9.77 10.49 12.86
C ALA A 65 8.34 10.99 12.97
N LYS A 66 7.83 11.59 11.89
CA LYS A 66 6.45 12.07 11.81
C LYS A 66 5.78 11.57 10.54
N LEU A 67 4.47 11.44 10.62
CA LEU A 67 3.58 11.04 9.52
C LEU A 67 2.35 11.94 9.60
N CYS A 68 2.00 12.57 8.49
CA CYS A 68 0.86 13.46 8.43
C CYS A 68 -0.21 12.87 7.51
N TYR A 69 -1.46 13.12 7.83
CA TYR A 69 -2.60 12.79 6.99
C TYR A 69 -3.52 14.00 6.95
N ILE A 70 -3.96 14.41 5.77
CA ILE A 70 -5.10 15.33 5.66
C ILE A 70 -6.37 14.51 5.58
N TYR A 71 -7.47 15.04 6.13
CA TYR A 71 -8.78 14.45 5.87
C TYR A 71 -9.08 14.48 4.37
N PRO A 72 -9.22 13.32 3.69
CA PRO A 72 -9.42 13.25 2.25
C PRO A 72 -10.60 14.01 1.65
N PHE A 73 -11.54 14.42 2.48
CA PHE A 73 -12.83 14.98 2.07
C PHE A 73 -13.13 16.32 2.72
N ALA A 74 -12.09 17.04 3.15
CA ALA A 74 -12.27 18.39 3.67
C ALA A 74 -12.63 19.34 2.51
N ILE A 75 -13.92 19.39 2.18
CA ILE A 75 -14.56 20.60 1.66
C ILE A 75 -14.86 21.59 2.80
N SER A 76 -14.48 21.25 4.04
CA SER A 76 -14.56 22.16 5.17
C SER A 76 -13.54 23.28 5.02
N ALA A 77 -13.92 24.49 5.42
CA ALA A 77 -13.07 25.69 5.37
C ALA A 77 -11.79 25.60 6.24
N ASN A 78 -11.59 24.51 6.98
CA ASN A 78 -10.40 24.21 7.75
C ASN A 78 -10.19 22.69 7.78
N PRO A 79 -9.40 22.11 6.84
CA PRO A 79 -9.08 20.69 6.90
C PRO A 79 -8.31 20.36 8.18
N GLY A 80 -8.72 19.29 8.86
CA GLY A 80 -7.92 18.68 9.92
C GLY A 80 -6.73 17.92 9.32
N ILE A 81 -5.54 18.18 9.86
CA ILE A 81 -4.29 17.48 9.58
C ILE A 81 -3.97 16.63 10.79
N ASN A 82 -4.10 15.32 10.67
CA ASN A 82 -3.62 14.39 11.69
C ASN A 82 -2.11 14.28 11.60
N VAL A 83 -1.43 14.52 12.72
CA VAL A 83 0.02 14.45 12.85
C VAL A 83 0.33 13.34 13.86
N ILE A 84 1.07 12.33 13.40
CA ILE A 84 1.52 11.21 14.22
C ILE A 84 3.03 11.33 14.38
N GLN A 85 3.52 11.39 15.61
CA GLN A 85 4.95 11.25 15.91
C GLN A 85 5.24 9.87 16.51
N PHE A 86 6.26 9.21 15.98
CA PHE A 86 6.69 7.88 16.39
C PHE A 86 7.81 8.01 17.42
N GLY A 87 7.68 7.32 18.55
CA GLY A 87 8.66 7.31 19.64
C GLY A 87 9.00 5.90 20.09
N SER A 88 10.10 5.78 20.84
CA SER A 88 10.54 4.53 21.46
C SER A 88 9.65 4.20 22.67
N GLY A 89 8.45 3.67 22.42
CA GLY A 89 7.52 3.23 23.47
C GLY A 89 6.11 3.77 23.30
N SER A 90 5.98 5.03 22.89
CA SER A 90 4.69 5.68 22.66
C SER A 90 4.69 6.43 21.34
N SER A 91 3.53 6.51 20.70
CA SER A 91 3.29 7.41 19.57
C SER A 91 2.25 8.45 19.95
N TYR A 92 2.47 9.68 19.51
CA TYR A 92 1.63 10.82 19.82
C TYR A 92 0.86 11.24 18.56
N LEU A 93 -0.44 11.46 18.72
CA LEU A 93 -1.35 11.94 17.71
C LEU A 93 -1.84 13.32 18.12
N ALA A 94 -1.88 14.25 17.16
CA ALA A 94 -2.62 15.50 17.31
C ALA A 94 -3.29 15.85 15.99
N MET A 95 -4.43 16.52 16.08
CA MET A 95 -5.09 17.12 14.93
C MET A 95 -4.75 18.61 14.92
N ALA A 96 -4.11 19.06 13.84
CA ALA A 96 -3.89 20.46 13.57
C ALA A 96 -4.95 20.98 12.58
N GLN A 97 -5.48 22.16 12.85
CA GLN A 97 -6.41 22.87 11.99
C GLN A 97 -5.77 24.16 11.51
N THR A 98 -6.18 24.64 10.34
CA THR A 98 -5.61 25.83 9.68
C THR A 98 -5.91 27.16 10.37
N ASN A 99 -6.73 27.15 11.43
CA ASN A 99 -7.14 28.30 12.23
C ASN A 99 -6.33 28.44 13.53
N ASN A 100 -5.06 28.00 13.52
CA ASN A 100 -4.14 28.03 14.67
C ASN A 100 -4.56 27.16 15.87
N ILE A 101 -5.35 26.11 15.62
CA ILE A 101 -5.72 25.13 16.63
C ILE A 101 -4.92 23.85 16.40
N VAL A 102 -4.25 23.36 17.45
CA VAL A 102 -3.71 22.00 17.51
C VAL A 102 -4.29 21.36 18.76
N THR A 103 -4.99 20.23 18.60
CA THR A 103 -5.51 19.48 19.75
C THR A 103 -4.37 19.05 20.65
N GLY A 104 -4.63 18.90 21.95
CA GLY A 104 -3.66 18.28 22.87
C GLY A 104 -3.10 16.98 22.28
N ALA A 105 -1.80 16.74 22.42
CA ALA A 105 -1.20 15.51 21.96
C ALA A 105 -1.75 14.34 22.78
N THR A 106 -2.38 13.39 22.12
CA THR A 106 -2.88 12.15 22.74
C THR A 106 -1.98 11.00 22.35
N SER A 107 -1.87 9.98 23.20
CA SER A 107 -1.16 8.75 22.84
C SER A 107 -2.16 7.60 22.82
N PHE A 108 -1.91 6.61 21.97
CA PHE A 108 -2.57 5.32 22.12
C PHE A 108 -2.04 4.68 23.40
N HIS A 109 -2.91 4.44 24.38
CA HIS A 109 -2.49 3.94 25.68
C HIS A 109 -1.67 2.63 25.52
N ASN A 110 -0.47 2.62 26.10
CA ASN A 110 0.49 1.52 26.03
C ASN A 110 0.86 1.04 24.62
N THR A 111 0.67 1.88 23.60
CA THR A 111 0.95 1.50 22.21
C THR A 111 1.81 2.55 21.51
N GLY A 112 3.04 2.14 21.16
CA GLY A 112 3.88 2.87 20.22
C GLY A 112 3.83 2.23 18.84
N PHE A 113 3.91 3.00 17.77
CA PHE A 113 4.12 2.49 16.42
C PHE A 113 5.62 2.38 16.14
N MET A 114 6.05 1.29 15.50
CA MET A 114 7.48 1.02 15.32
C MET A 114 8.14 1.94 14.28
N SER A 115 7.43 2.25 13.19
CA SER A 115 7.98 3.03 12.09
C SER A 115 6.88 3.60 11.20
N PRO A 116 7.02 4.82 10.66
CA PRO A 116 6.11 5.34 9.63
C PRO A 116 6.15 4.51 8.34
N LYS A 117 7.26 3.79 8.06
CA LYS A 117 7.35 2.87 6.92
C LYS A 117 6.44 1.66 7.04
N LEU A 118 6.00 1.36 8.26
CA LEU A 118 5.11 0.25 8.58
C LEU A 118 3.73 0.78 9.01
N PHE A 119 3.33 1.94 8.50
CA PHE A 119 2.04 2.57 8.77
C PHE A 119 1.37 2.92 7.44
N SER A 120 0.54 2.01 6.94
CA SER A 120 -0.02 2.07 5.58
C SER A 120 -1.53 2.32 5.58
N TRP A 121 -1.98 3.31 4.81
CA TRP A 121 -3.40 3.61 4.63
C TRP A 121 -4.06 2.58 3.72
N SER A 122 -4.85 1.69 4.31
CA SER A 122 -5.29 0.47 3.64
C SER A 122 -6.76 0.47 3.23
N GLY A 123 -7.45 1.59 3.39
CA GLY A 123 -8.84 1.74 2.99
C GLY A 123 -9.58 2.77 3.82
N LYS A 124 -10.90 2.79 3.63
CA LYS A 124 -11.79 3.66 4.36
C LYS A 124 -13.07 2.93 4.70
N PHE A 125 -13.59 3.20 5.87
CA PHE A 125 -14.89 2.72 6.30
C PHE A 125 -15.68 3.87 6.94
N GLN A 126 -16.77 4.25 6.29
CA GLN A 126 -17.63 5.40 6.56
C GLN A 126 -16.88 6.74 6.66
N GLY A 127 -16.82 7.32 7.86
CA GLY A 127 -16.11 8.56 8.17
C GLY A 127 -14.66 8.33 8.57
N PHE A 128 -14.24 7.07 8.69
CA PHE A 128 -12.96 6.71 9.26
C PHE A 128 -12.03 6.12 8.21
N ASP A 129 -10.76 6.52 8.26
CA ASP A 129 -9.73 5.87 7.46
C ASP A 129 -9.11 4.72 8.24
N THR A 130 -8.83 3.63 7.54
CA THR A 130 -8.32 2.41 8.13
C THR A 130 -6.88 2.17 7.70
N PHE A 131 -6.02 1.86 8.65
CA PHE A 131 -4.60 1.68 8.46
C PHE A 131 -4.18 0.30 8.92
N THR A 132 -3.26 -0.30 8.19
CA THR A 132 -2.51 -1.47 8.65
C THR A 132 -1.18 -0.99 9.16
N VAL A 133 -0.87 -1.31 10.41
CA VAL A 133 0.29 -0.76 11.13
C VAL A 133 1.07 -1.86 11.85
N VAL A 134 2.32 -1.56 12.20
CA VAL A 134 3.08 -2.33 13.19
C VAL A 134 3.18 -1.55 14.50
N ALA A 135 2.54 -2.09 15.53
CA ALA A 135 2.63 -1.61 16.90
C ALA A 135 3.79 -2.30 17.64
N ASN A 136 4.43 -1.60 18.57
CA ASN A 136 5.50 -2.07 19.45
C ASN A 136 4.96 -2.93 20.62
N ASP A 137 3.81 -3.57 20.44
CA ASP A 137 3.32 -4.56 21.40
C ASP A 137 4.12 -5.86 21.23
N THR A 138 4.31 -6.58 22.33
CA THR A 138 5.05 -7.85 22.29
C THR A 138 4.11 -8.94 21.77
N ASP A 139 4.49 -9.56 20.65
CA ASP A 139 3.72 -10.68 20.11
C ASP A 139 3.75 -11.83 21.12
N THR A 140 2.60 -12.10 21.74
CA THR A 140 2.45 -13.12 22.80
C THR A 140 2.82 -14.52 22.33
N ALA A 141 2.72 -14.81 21.02
CA ALA A 141 3.07 -16.11 20.46
C ALA A 141 4.58 -16.28 20.30
N THR A 142 5.33 -15.21 20.05
CA THR A 142 6.77 -15.28 19.75
C THR A 142 7.67 -14.65 20.82
N GLY A 143 7.09 -13.88 21.74
CA GLY A 143 7.81 -13.11 22.76
C GLY A 143 8.67 -11.98 22.18
N ARG A 144 8.50 -11.63 20.90
CA ARG A 144 9.30 -10.63 20.20
C ARG A 144 8.56 -9.31 20.06
N PRO A 145 9.27 -8.17 20.00
CA PRO A 145 8.65 -6.87 19.83
C PRO A 145 8.04 -6.74 18.43
N GLY A 146 6.86 -6.15 18.37
CA GLY A 146 6.15 -5.88 17.13
C GLY A 146 4.96 -6.79 16.92
N THR A 147 3.78 -6.22 16.69
CA THR A 147 2.58 -6.92 16.24
C THR A 147 1.87 -6.11 15.15
N TRP A 148 1.38 -6.80 14.11
CA TRP A 148 0.51 -6.19 13.11
C TRP A 148 -0.86 -5.86 13.71
N ALA A 149 -1.33 -4.66 13.47
CA ALA A 149 -2.61 -4.17 13.97
C ALA A 149 -3.35 -3.38 12.89
N GLY A 150 -4.67 -3.29 13.04
CA GLY A 150 -5.52 -2.33 12.35
C GLY A 150 -5.70 -1.07 13.19
N VAL A 151 -5.56 0.10 12.59
CA VAL A 151 -5.89 1.39 13.21
C VAL A 151 -7.02 2.03 12.44
N ARG A 152 -7.98 2.60 13.15
CA ARG A 152 -9.04 3.44 12.59
C ARG A 152 -8.84 4.84 13.12
N LEU A 153 -8.62 5.81 12.24
CA LEU A 153 -8.50 7.22 12.62
C LEU A 153 -9.77 7.97 12.24
N ASP A 154 -10.26 8.78 13.17
CA ASP A 154 -11.27 9.79 12.92
C ASP A 154 -10.59 11.15 12.76
N PHE A 155 -10.83 11.78 11.62
CA PHE A 155 -10.24 13.08 11.28
C PHE A 155 -11.06 14.28 11.76
N ARG A 156 -12.22 14.04 12.37
CA ARG A 156 -13.08 15.07 12.94
C ARG A 156 -12.90 15.16 14.45
N ASP A 157 -12.67 14.01 15.08
CA ASP A 157 -12.51 13.90 16.53
C ASP A 157 -11.57 12.75 16.89
N ASN A 158 -10.43 13.07 17.50
CA ASN A 158 -9.45 12.07 17.92
C ASN A 158 -10.02 11.05 18.92
N GLY A 159 -11.12 11.36 19.62
CA GLY A 159 -11.74 10.49 20.62
C GLY A 159 -12.30 9.16 20.09
N TYR A 160 -12.56 9.05 18.78
CA TYR A 160 -13.08 7.81 18.17
C TYR A 160 -12.01 6.97 17.45
N SER A 161 -10.74 7.38 17.56
CA SER A 161 -9.64 6.61 16.98
C SER A 161 -9.38 5.36 17.82
N ILE A 162 -9.35 4.19 17.18
CA ILE A 162 -9.17 2.90 17.84
C ILE A 162 -8.07 2.07 17.16
N ILE A 163 -7.49 1.15 17.93
CA ILE A 163 -6.54 0.16 17.45
C ILE A 163 -7.05 -1.24 17.82
N GLY A 164 -6.91 -2.18 16.91
CA GLY A 164 -7.21 -3.60 17.12
C GLY A 164 -6.09 -4.48 16.60
N TYR A 165 -5.66 -5.45 17.41
CA TYR A 165 -4.55 -6.36 17.09
C TYR A 165 -4.98 -7.58 16.27
N GLY A 166 -6.28 -7.77 16.06
CA GLY A 166 -6.79 -8.74 15.11
C GLY A 166 -6.68 -8.20 13.68
N VAL A 167 -5.90 -8.85 12.81
CA VAL A 167 -5.83 -8.51 11.37
C VAL A 167 -6.29 -9.65 10.45
N GLY A 168 -6.77 -10.77 10.99
CA GLY A 168 -7.07 -11.98 10.20
C GLY A 168 -5.79 -12.64 9.72
N ASN A 169 -5.45 -12.50 8.43
CA ASN A 169 -4.19 -13.01 7.89
C ASN A 169 -3.01 -12.11 8.31
N LYS A 170 -2.00 -12.70 8.94
CA LYS A 170 -0.81 -11.95 9.37
C LYS A 170 0.18 -11.81 8.21
N PRO A 171 0.70 -10.59 7.94
CA PRO A 171 1.85 -10.42 7.05
C PRO A 171 3.12 -11.05 7.60
N VAL A 172 4.21 -10.93 6.85
CA VAL A 172 5.58 -11.21 7.32
C VAL A 172 5.82 -10.67 8.73
N VAL A 173 6.56 -11.44 9.54
CA VAL A 173 6.89 -11.06 10.92
C VAL A 173 7.46 -9.63 11.01
N PRO A 174 6.98 -8.79 11.95
CA PRO A 174 7.29 -7.35 11.96
C PRO A 174 8.78 -6.98 11.88
N TRP A 175 9.69 -7.69 12.54
CA TRP A 175 11.13 -7.40 12.50
C TRP A 175 11.79 -7.73 11.15
N ASN A 176 11.14 -8.53 10.30
CA ASN A 176 11.57 -8.80 8.93
C ASN A 176 10.85 -7.91 7.90
N ALA A 177 9.82 -7.18 8.30
CA ALA A 177 9.18 -6.19 7.42
C ALA A 177 10.15 -5.04 7.13
N LEU A 178 10.21 -4.66 5.85
CA LEU A 178 11.00 -3.53 5.37
C LEU A 178 10.12 -2.27 5.30
N LEU A 179 8.99 -2.38 4.61
CA LEU A 179 8.00 -1.31 4.47
C LEU A 179 6.62 -1.88 4.12
N SER A 180 5.59 -1.06 4.32
CA SER A 180 4.22 -1.32 3.90
C SER A 180 3.71 -0.13 3.09
N VAL A 181 3.10 -0.39 1.93
CA VAL A 181 2.33 0.61 1.17
C VAL A 181 0.85 0.24 1.21
N GLY A 182 0.01 1.26 1.21
CA GLY A 182 -1.43 1.10 1.07
C GLY A 182 -1.92 1.54 -0.31
N THR A 183 -3.09 1.05 -0.70
CA THR A 183 -3.90 1.60 -1.79
C THR A 183 -5.35 1.62 -1.34
N TYR A 184 -6.17 2.47 -1.95
CA TYR A 184 -7.59 2.57 -1.67
C TYR A 184 -8.36 2.86 -2.97
N GLY A 185 -9.54 2.24 -3.09
CA GLY A 185 -10.44 2.37 -4.23
C GLY A 185 -10.93 3.81 -4.49
N GLN A 186 -11.55 4.01 -5.66
CA GLN A 186 -12.40 5.18 -5.90
C GLN A 186 -13.65 5.13 -5.00
N TYR A 187 -14.03 6.28 -4.47
CA TYR A 187 -15.10 6.41 -3.49
C TYR A 187 -16.47 6.49 -4.18
N ALA A 188 -17.28 5.42 -4.08
CA ALA A 188 -18.68 5.41 -4.51
C ALA A 188 -19.68 5.13 -3.36
N GLY A 189 -19.21 4.96 -2.12
CA GLY A 189 -20.07 4.58 -1.00
C GLY A 189 -19.44 4.77 0.37
N SER A 190 -20.09 4.19 1.40
CA SER A 190 -19.63 4.23 2.78
C SER A 190 -18.35 3.43 3.00
N THR A 191 -18.12 2.34 2.26
CA THR A 191 -16.94 1.49 2.45
C THR A 191 -16.12 1.48 1.19
N VAL A 192 -14.82 1.73 1.34
CA VAL A 192 -13.86 1.61 0.25
C VAL A 192 -12.82 0.57 0.64
N PRO A 193 -12.90 -0.64 0.07
CA PRO A 193 -11.85 -1.62 0.24
C PRO A 193 -10.56 -1.07 -0.38
N GLY A 194 -9.45 -1.44 0.23
CA GLY A 194 -8.13 -1.10 -0.27
C GLY A 194 -7.24 -2.34 -0.31
N PHE A 195 -5.95 -2.09 -0.41
CA PHE A 195 -4.96 -3.15 -0.27
C PHE A 195 -3.85 -2.68 0.65
N THR A 196 -3.32 -3.61 1.44
CA THR A 196 -2.04 -3.49 2.11
C THR A 196 -1.02 -4.30 1.32
N VAL A 197 0.12 -3.72 0.98
CA VAL A 197 1.25 -4.46 0.40
C VAL A 197 2.45 -4.34 1.32
N VAL A 198 2.93 -5.46 1.82
CA VAL A 198 4.07 -5.53 2.73
C VAL A 198 5.26 -6.11 2.00
N PHE A 199 6.39 -5.42 2.07
CA PHE A 199 7.68 -5.88 1.55
C PHE A 199 8.58 -6.25 2.72
N ASP A 200 9.34 -7.33 2.58
CA ASP A 200 10.28 -7.80 3.59
C ASP A 200 11.74 -7.47 3.26
N LYS A 201 12.63 -7.65 4.23
CA LYS A 201 14.08 -7.44 4.07
C LYS A 201 14.75 -8.51 3.19
N SER A 202 14.04 -9.60 2.89
CA SER A 202 14.50 -10.67 1.99
C SER A 202 14.08 -10.45 0.53
N ASN A 203 13.59 -9.25 0.22
CA ASN A 203 13.14 -8.84 -1.11
C ASN A 203 11.94 -9.66 -1.62
N ASN A 204 11.02 -10.03 -0.74
CA ASN A 204 9.70 -10.54 -1.10
C ASN A 204 8.64 -9.49 -0.82
N GLY A 205 7.47 -9.63 -1.46
CA GLY A 205 6.29 -8.83 -1.14
C GLY A 205 5.03 -9.67 -1.06
N GLN A 206 4.07 -9.22 -0.27
CA GLN A 206 2.75 -9.82 -0.09
C GLN A 206 1.67 -8.75 -0.21
N ILE A 207 0.65 -9.01 -1.02
CA ILE A 207 -0.53 -8.18 -1.22
C ILE A 207 -1.69 -8.77 -0.43
N PHE A 208 -2.39 -7.96 0.33
CA PHE A 208 -3.59 -8.32 1.06
C PHE A 208 -4.72 -7.40 0.61
N SER A 209 -5.86 -7.96 0.23
CA SER A 209 -7.10 -7.17 0.19
C SER A 209 -7.48 -6.77 1.60
N THR A 210 -7.99 -5.56 1.77
CA THR A 210 -8.24 -4.98 3.08
C THR A 210 -9.71 -4.59 3.25
N GLU A 211 -10.31 -5.03 4.36
CA GLU A 211 -11.68 -4.71 4.74
C GLU A 211 -11.71 -4.09 6.15
N GLY A 212 -12.36 -2.94 6.30
CA GLY A 212 -12.57 -2.29 7.59
C GLY A 212 -13.85 -2.78 8.28
N SER A 213 -13.91 -2.69 9.61
CA SER A 213 -15.11 -3.04 10.39
C SER A 213 -15.69 -1.88 11.20
N LEU A 214 -17.01 -1.80 11.18
CA LEU A 214 -17.79 -0.84 11.96
C LEU A 214 -18.06 -1.31 13.40
N LEU A 215 -18.16 -2.63 13.56
CA LEU A 215 -18.38 -3.30 14.83
C LEU A 215 -17.07 -3.45 15.62
N ALA A 216 -15.95 -2.97 15.06
CA ALA A 216 -14.69 -2.90 15.77
C ALA A 216 -14.86 -2.13 17.08
N ASP A 217 -14.58 -2.81 18.18
CA ASP A 217 -14.67 -2.31 19.53
C ASP A 217 -13.28 -2.17 20.15
N MET A 218 -13.19 -1.45 21.27
CA MET A 218 -11.92 -1.32 22.01
C MET A 218 -11.48 -2.64 22.66
N ASN A 219 -12.38 -3.62 22.76
CA ASN A 219 -12.09 -4.94 23.32
C ASN A 219 -11.47 -5.89 22.28
N ASN A 220 -11.33 -5.45 21.02
CA ASN A 220 -10.75 -6.21 19.92
C ASN A 220 -11.51 -7.54 19.64
N THR A 221 -12.81 -7.59 19.96
CA THR A 221 -13.68 -8.75 19.64
C THR A 221 -13.88 -8.85 18.14
N VAL A 222 -13.96 -7.68 17.48
CA VAL A 222 -14.04 -7.55 16.03
C VAL A 222 -12.83 -6.76 15.55
N PRO A 223 -12.05 -7.30 14.58
CA PRO A 223 -10.85 -6.64 14.09
C PRO A 223 -11.18 -5.30 13.42
N VAL A 224 -10.37 -4.28 13.66
CA VAL A 224 -10.49 -2.97 13.00
C VAL A 224 -10.30 -3.09 11.49
N VAL A 225 -9.32 -3.91 11.11
CA VAL A 225 -8.95 -4.21 9.72
C VAL A 225 -8.83 -5.71 9.59
N THR A 226 -9.43 -6.30 8.55
CA THR A 226 -9.22 -7.70 8.16
C THR A 226 -8.41 -7.74 6.87
N LEU A 227 -7.33 -8.52 6.88
CA LEU A 227 -6.49 -8.79 5.72
C LEU A 227 -6.90 -10.12 5.10
N GLY A 228 -7.14 -10.12 3.79
CA GLY A 228 -7.46 -11.30 3.00
C GLY A 228 -6.28 -12.26 2.82
N VAL A 229 -6.48 -13.29 2.00
CA VAL A 229 -5.40 -14.26 1.68
C VAL A 229 -4.29 -13.55 0.91
N PRO A 230 -3.01 -13.72 1.29
CA PRO A 230 -1.91 -13.03 0.62
C PRO A 230 -1.70 -13.49 -0.82
N VAL A 231 -1.40 -12.53 -1.70
CA VAL A 231 -0.87 -12.78 -3.04
C VAL A 231 0.58 -12.32 -3.11
N SER A 232 1.49 -13.16 -3.57
CA SER A 232 2.91 -12.79 -3.71
C SER A 232 3.09 -11.67 -4.74
N VAL A 233 3.91 -10.67 -4.38
CA VAL A 233 4.35 -9.64 -5.32
C VAL A 233 5.41 -10.22 -6.24
N ASN A 234 5.23 -10.07 -7.55
CA ASN A 234 6.31 -10.27 -8.50
C ASN A 234 7.25 -9.06 -8.45
N MET A 235 8.43 -9.24 -7.85
CA MET A 235 9.41 -8.17 -7.67
C MET A 235 10.09 -7.73 -8.97
N ASN A 236 9.95 -8.46 -10.09
CA ASN A 236 10.51 -8.10 -11.39
C ASN A 236 12.03 -7.75 -11.37
N GLY A 237 12.80 -8.46 -10.53
CA GLY A 237 14.24 -8.22 -10.34
C GLY A 237 14.57 -6.91 -9.60
N ILE A 238 13.59 -6.20 -9.06
CA ILE A 238 13.78 -5.01 -8.23
C ILE A 238 14.17 -5.46 -6.82
N THR A 239 15.14 -4.76 -6.22
CA THR A 239 15.50 -4.89 -4.82
C THR A 239 15.31 -3.56 -4.12
N LEU A 240 14.43 -3.53 -3.13
CA LEU A 240 14.17 -2.34 -2.34
C LEU A 240 15.24 -2.14 -1.27
N THR A 241 15.71 -0.91 -1.06
CA THR A 241 16.68 -0.59 -0.01
C THR A 241 16.01 -0.28 1.31
N GLU A 242 16.77 -0.31 2.41
CA GLU A 242 16.31 0.16 3.72
C GLU A 242 15.87 1.63 3.73
N ASN A 243 16.27 2.41 2.73
CA ASN A 243 15.88 3.82 2.61
C ASN A 243 14.55 4.01 1.89
N ALA A 244 13.94 2.95 1.36
CA ALA A 244 12.70 3.07 0.61
C ALA A 244 11.58 3.76 1.40
N ILE A 245 10.77 4.53 0.66
CA ILE A 245 9.78 5.50 1.13
C ILE A 245 8.41 5.09 0.55
N PRO A 246 7.56 4.32 1.28
CA PRO A 246 6.19 3.98 0.87
C PRO A 246 5.21 5.17 0.69
N ILE A 247 4.65 5.37 -0.50
CA ILE A 247 3.63 6.39 -0.76
C ILE A 247 2.31 5.72 -1.13
N THR A 248 1.25 6.02 -0.38
CA THR A 248 -0.12 5.59 -0.72
C THR A 248 -0.78 6.67 -1.59
N MET A 249 -1.32 6.27 -2.76
CA MET A 249 -1.95 7.17 -3.73
C MET A 249 -3.09 6.48 -4.50
N GLY A 250 -4.32 6.58 -4.01
CA GLY A 250 -5.48 5.99 -4.70
C GLY A 250 -5.27 4.50 -4.99
N ASN A 251 -5.56 4.08 -6.23
CA ASN A 251 -5.47 2.68 -6.68
C ASN A 251 -4.03 2.19 -6.94
N THR A 252 -3.04 3.08 -6.94
CA THR A 252 -1.64 2.76 -7.27
C THR A 252 -0.72 3.28 -6.18
N ALA A 253 -0.06 2.38 -5.46
CA ALA A 253 0.98 2.77 -4.54
C ALA A 253 2.28 3.07 -5.28
N TYR A 254 3.08 3.99 -4.71
CA TYR A 254 4.41 4.30 -5.19
C TYR A 254 5.43 4.08 -4.09
N ILE A 255 6.68 3.84 -4.47
CA ILE A 255 7.81 3.73 -3.54
C ILE A 255 8.94 4.58 -4.11
N LEU A 256 9.44 5.54 -3.34
CA LEU A 256 10.71 6.21 -3.66
C LEU A 256 11.84 5.43 -3.02
N ASP A 257 12.92 5.19 -3.76
CA ASP A 257 14.07 4.46 -3.23
C ASP A 257 15.38 5.08 -3.70
N LYS A 258 16.46 4.71 -3.03
CA LYS A 258 17.82 5.18 -3.33
C LYS A 258 18.46 4.27 -4.38
N ALA A 259 18.73 4.81 -5.57
CA ALA A 259 19.56 4.13 -6.56
C ALA A 259 21.03 4.05 -6.11
N SER A 260 21.78 3.15 -6.75
CA SER A 260 23.22 2.99 -6.55
C SER A 260 24.03 4.27 -6.81
N ASN A 261 23.55 5.14 -7.70
CA ASN A 261 24.14 6.45 -7.98
C ASN A 261 23.73 7.55 -6.99
N GLY A 262 22.96 7.21 -5.95
CA GLY A 262 22.48 8.16 -4.93
C GLY A 262 21.28 9.02 -5.35
N THR A 263 20.72 8.82 -6.56
CA THR A 263 19.48 9.49 -6.98
C THR A 263 18.24 8.72 -6.53
N THR A 264 17.08 9.35 -6.67
CA THR A 264 15.77 8.77 -6.36
C THR A 264 15.25 8.01 -7.57
N VAL A 265 14.85 6.75 -7.34
CA VAL A 265 14.08 5.92 -8.27
C VAL A 265 12.65 5.80 -7.77
N VAL A 266 11.71 5.66 -8.71
CA VAL A 266 10.29 5.53 -8.40
C VAL A 266 9.83 4.15 -8.85
N TYR A 267 9.20 3.42 -7.93
CA TYR A 267 8.49 2.18 -8.23
C TYR A 267 6.99 2.37 -8.06
N SER A 268 6.19 1.56 -8.75
CA SER A 268 4.74 1.56 -8.63
C SER A 268 4.17 0.14 -8.55
N ILE A 269 3.07 0.00 -7.83
CA ILE A 269 2.28 -1.23 -7.76
C ILE A 269 0.79 -0.88 -7.69
N SER A 270 -0.02 -1.58 -8.48
CA SER A 270 -1.48 -1.41 -8.53
C SER A 270 -2.15 -2.73 -8.18
N PRO A 271 -2.30 -3.07 -6.90
CA PRO A 271 -2.67 -4.42 -6.45
C PRO A 271 -3.98 -4.96 -7.03
N GLY A 272 -4.95 -4.09 -7.28
CA GLY A 272 -6.22 -4.47 -7.92
C GLY A 272 -6.11 -4.80 -9.42
N ALA A 273 -4.99 -4.47 -10.07
CA ALA A 273 -4.75 -4.69 -11.49
C ALA A 273 -3.58 -5.64 -11.78
N SER A 274 -2.53 -5.63 -10.94
CA SER A 274 -1.33 -6.44 -11.13
C SER A 274 -0.62 -6.67 -9.79
N SER A 275 -0.05 -7.86 -9.62
CA SER A 275 0.84 -8.18 -8.50
C SER A 275 2.32 -7.83 -8.78
N THR A 276 2.62 -7.17 -9.90
CA THR A 276 4.01 -6.87 -10.29
C THR A 276 4.43 -5.49 -9.79
N LEU A 277 5.57 -5.42 -9.10
CA LEU A 277 6.25 -4.16 -8.80
C LEU A 277 6.95 -3.68 -10.07
N ASN A 278 6.63 -2.47 -10.51
CA ASN A 278 7.18 -1.88 -11.73
C ASN A 278 8.10 -0.71 -11.41
N ARG A 279 9.17 -0.55 -12.18
CA ARG A 279 9.99 0.66 -12.18
C ARG A 279 9.36 1.71 -13.09
N VAL A 280 9.17 2.92 -12.58
CA VAL A 280 8.72 4.06 -13.36
C VAL A 280 9.96 4.72 -13.98
N TYR A 281 10.09 4.65 -15.30
CA TYR A 281 11.20 5.28 -16.02
C TYR A 281 10.95 6.77 -16.15
N LYS A 282 11.77 7.57 -15.45
CA LYS A 282 11.68 9.02 -15.47
C LYS A 282 12.30 9.63 -16.73
N THR A 283 11.83 10.80 -17.11
CA THR A 283 12.44 11.64 -18.14
C THR A 283 13.08 12.89 -17.52
N GLY A 284 14.17 13.38 -18.11
CA GLY A 284 14.85 14.60 -17.68
C GLY A 284 15.71 14.45 -16.42
N ASP A 285 15.67 15.47 -15.57
CA ASP A 285 16.53 15.59 -14.39
C ASP A 285 16.15 14.61 -13.27
N SER A 286 17.06 14.43 -12.32
CA SER A 286 16.91 13.48 -11.22
C SER A 286 16.90 14.18 -9.88
N LEU A 287 16.04 13.71 -8.97
CA LEU A 287 16.06 14.12 -7.57
C LEU A 287 17.17 13.35 -6.81
N PRO A 288 18.19 14.00 -6.21
CA PRO A 288 19.09 13.33 -5.28
C PRO A 288 18.32 12.72 -4.11
N PHE A 289 18.68 11.50 -3.72
CA PHE A 289 18.04 10.85 -2.59
C PHE A 289 18.62 11.40 -1.26
N ALA A 290 17.75 11.72 -0.31
CA ALA A 290 18.14 12.22 1.01
C ALA A 290 17.49 11.40 2.12
N ASN A 291 18.23 11.09 3.18
CA ASN A 291 17.73 10.28 4.30
C ASN A 291 16.70 11.00 5.17
N ASN A 292 16.57 12.32 5.05
CA ASN A 292 15.56 13.14 5.71
C ASN A 292 14.43 13.54 4.75
N MET A 293 14.33 12.87 3.60
CA MET A 293 13.27 13.15 2.64
C MET A 293 11.91 12.81 3.25
N ALA A 294 10.94 13.73 3.10
CA ALA A 294 9.53 13.48 3.32
C ALA A 294 8.82 13.41 1.97
N ALA A 295 7.85 12.52 1.78
CA ALA A 295 7.07 12.46 0.54
C ALA A 295 5.57 12.44 0.82
N ALA A 296 4.78 13.00 -0.09
CA ALA A 296 3.34 12.83 -0.13
C ALA A 296 2.79 12.72 -1.53
N ALA A 297 1.70 11.98 -1.71
CA ALA A 297 0.92 12.08 -2.92
C ALA A 297 0.36 13.51 -3.05
N LEU A 298 0.06 14.00 -4.24
CA LEU A 298 -0.52 15.32 -4.50
C LEU A 298 -1.26 15.23 -5.83
N ASN A 299 -2.54 14.86 -5.79
CA ASN A 299 -3.28 14.48 -7.00
C ASN A 299 -2.48 13.41 -7.78
N ASN A 300 -2.24 13.62 -9.08
CA ASN A 300 -1.41 12.76 -9.94
C ASN A 300 0.10 13.06 -9.82
N GLN A 301 0.55 13.53 -8.67
CA GLN A 301 1.94 13.92 -8.46
C GLN A 301 2.44 13.41 -7.12
N ILE A 302 3.76 13.33 -6.96
CA ILE A 302 4.41 13.02 -5.69
C ILE A 302 5.21 14.26 -5.29
N LEU A 303 4.77 14.92 -4.22
CA LEU A 303 5.51 15.99 -3.57
C LEU A 303 6.59 15.39 -2.68
N THR A 304 7.79 15.96 -2.73
CA THR A 304 8.89 15.63 -1.84
C THR A 304 9.40 16.88 -1.14
N TYR A 305 9.85 16.72 0.10
CA TYR A 305 10.62 17.67 0.88
C TYR A 305 11.94 17.03 1.24
N SER A 306 13.04 17.77 1.16
CA SER A 306 14.33 17.32 1.66
C SER A 306 15.15 18.51 2.13
N VAL A 307 16.17 18.26 2.96
CA VAL A 307 17.10 19.31 3.39
C VAL A 307 18.51 18.92 3.00
N THR A 308 19.16 19.78 2.22
CA THR A 308 20.57 19.65 1.85
C THR A 308 21.31 20.91 2.27
N LYS A 309 22.39 20.77 3.04
CA LYS A 309 23.21 21.91 3.52
C LYS A 309 22.37 23.02 4.20
N ASN A 310 21.42 22.64 5.05
CA ASN A 310 20.48 23.54 5.73
C ASN A 310 19.57 24.37 4.80
N VAL A 311 19.38 23.93 3.56
CA VAL A 311 18.40 24.49 2.63
C VAL A 311 17.31 23.46 2.39
N ALA A 312 16.06 23.87 2.58
CA ALA A 312 14.89 23.06 2.26
C ALA A 312 14.59 23.11 0.77
N TYR A 313 14.29 21.95 0.18
CA TYR A 313 13.91 21.81 -1.21
C TYR A 313 12.58 21.08 -1.31
N PHE A 314 11.70 21.58 -2.18
CA PHE A 314 10.53 20.86 -2.64
C PHE A 314 10.71 20.46 -4.09
N ASN A 315 10.30 19.24 -4.41
CA ASN A 315 10.27 18.75 -5.78
C ASN A 315 9.00 17.93 -5.99
N VAL A 316 8.51 17.93 -7.22
CA VAL A 316 7.28 17.22 -7.61
C VAL A 316 7.62 16.24 -8.71
N PHE A 317 7.19 14.99 -8.55
CA PHE A 317 7.20 14.00 -9.62
C PHE A 317 5.80 13.89 -10.21
N ASP A 318 5.64 14.26 -11.46
CA ASP A 318 4.38 14.08 -12.17
C ASP A 318 4.31 12.63 -12.68
N VAL A 319 3.31 11.88 -12.21
CA VAL A 319 3.21 10.44 -12.53
C VAL A 319 2.74 10.20 -13.96
N ALA A 320 2.06 11.17 -14.58
CA ALA A 320 1.54 11.06 -15.94
C ALA A 320 2.64 11.30 -16.97
N THR A 321 3.51 12.30 -16.73
CA THR A 321 4.65 12.59 -17.61
C THR A 321 5.93 11.86 -17.19
N ALA A 322 5.92 11.21 -16.02
CA ALA A 322 7.08 10.57 -15.40
C ALA A 322 8.28 11.52 -15.34
N SER A 323 8.08 12.76 -14.90
CA SER A 323 9.15 13.78 -14.85
C SER A 323 9.19 14.49 -13.51
N TRP A 324 10.40 14.81 -13.05
CA TRP A 324 10.60 15.66 -11.88
C TRP A 324 10.58 17.14 -12.25
N SER A 325 10.04 17.97 -11.36
CA SER A 325 10.17 19.43 -11.35
C SER A 325 10.56 19.93 -9.95
N GLY A 326 11.24 21.06 -9.87
CA GLY A 326 11.66 21.69 -8.60
C GLY A 326 13.11 22.16 -8.61
N SER A 327 13.49 22.90 -7.56
CA SER A 327 14.81 23.53 -7.43
C SER A 327 15.91 22.60 -6.89
N GLY A 328 15.54 21.41 -6.40
CA GLY A 328 16.47 20.44 -5.82
C GLY A 328 16.99 19.39 -6.81
N LEU A 329 16.68 19.53 -8.10
CA LEU A 329 17.06 18.55 -9.12
C LEU A 329 18.52 18.68 -9.52
N VAL A 330 19.13 17.56 -9.89
CA VAL A 330 20.45 17.49 -10.51
C VAL A 330 20.31 17.07 -11.95
N SER A 331 21.08 17.71 -12.84
CA SER A 331 21.07 17.38 -14.26
C SER A 331 21.35 15.90 -14.46
N GLY A 332 20.35 15.20 -14.99
CA GLY A 332 20.46 13.77 -15.25
C GLY A 332 21.45 13.56 -16.39
N SER A 333 22.68 13.11 -16.10
CA SER A 333 23.38 12.30 -17.11
C SER A 333 22.46 11.12 -17.40
N ALA A 334 22.27 10.77 -18.68
CA ALA A 334 21.24 9.85 -19.22
C ALA A 334 21.34 8.37 -18.74
N VAL A 335 21.51 8.14 -17.44
CA VAL A 335 21.85 6.86 -16.80
C VAL A 335 20.62 5.99 -16.57
N ASP A 336 19.41 6.58 -16.55
CA ASP A 336 18.15 5.86 -16.34
C ASP A 336 17.30 5.71 -17.61
N ALA A 337 17.87 5.97 -18.80
CA ALA A 337 17.22 5.54 -20.03
C ALA A 337 16.93 4.03 -19.90
N PRO A 338 15.70 3.56 -20.19
CA PRO A 338 15.40 2.13 -20.15
C PRO A 338 16.51 1.42 -20.90
N PRO A 339 17.17 0.41 -20.29
CA PRO A 339 18.37 -0.21 -20.86
C PRO A 339 18.06 -0.47 -22.33
N PRO A 340 18.78 0.18 -23.26
CA PRO A 340 18.33 0.40 -24.63
C PRO A 340 17.86 -0.94 -25.10
N LEU A 341 16.53 -1.08 -25.24
CA LEU A 341 15.80 -2.35 -25.31
C LEU A 341 16.68 -3.22 -26.15
N SER A 342 17.51 -4.05 -25.50
CA SER A 342 18.60 -4.62 -26.26
C SER A 342 17.81 -5.40 -27.27
N SER A 343 18.00 -5.07 -28.53
CA SER A 343 17.83 -6.03 -29.58
C SER A 343 18.85 -7.12 -29.21
N LYS A 344 18.54 -7.93 -28.18
CA LYS A 344 18.35 -9.34 -28.35
C LYS A 344 17.79 -9.42 -29.73
N SER A 345 18.69 -9.63 -30.69
CA SER A 345 18.35 -10.26 -31.92
C SER A 345 17.38 -11.32 -31.46
N SER A 346 16.11 -11.12 -31.77
CA SER A 346 15.20 -12.22 -31.83
C SER A 346 15.89 -13.09 -32.87
N ALA A 347 16.76 -14.00 -32.41
CA ALA A 347 16.98 -15.25 -33.11
C ALA A 347 15.56 -15.68 -33.37
N PRO A 348 15.09 -15.58 -34.63
CA PRO A 348 13.67 -15.50 -34.92
C PRO A 348 13.04 -16.67 -34.19
N ILE A 349 12.03 -16.42 -33.36
CA ILE A 349 11.41 -17.51 -32.60
C ILE A 349 10.96 -18.63 -33.56
N GLY A 350 10.69 -18.28 -34.82
CA GLY A 350 10.50 -19.20 -35.94
C GLY A 350 11.66 -20.18 -36.23
N ALA A 351 12.93 -19.85 -35.95
CA ALA A 351 14.06 -20.77 -36.08
C ALA A 351 14.10 -21.82 -34.95
N ILE A 352 13.76 -21.43 -33.71
CA ILE A 352 13.71 -22.37 -32.58
C ILE A 352 12.48 -23.27 -32.69
N VAL A 353 11.31 -22.70 -33.01
CA VAL A 353 10.08 -23.48 -33.21
C VAL A 353 10.17 -24.33 -34.47
N GLY A 354 10.74 -23.80 -35.56
CA GLY A 354 11.00 -24.54 -36.80
C GLY A 354 11.98 -25.71 -36.61
N GLY A 355 13.02 -25.52 -35.79
CA GLY A 355 13.96 -26.57 -35.42
C GLY A 355 13.30 -27.70 -34.62
N ALA A 356 12.46 -27.36 -33.63
CA ALA A 356 11.76 -28.34 -32.81
C ALA A 356 10.73 -29.16 -33.61
N VAL A 357 9.95 -28.51 -34.47
CA VAL A 357 8.94 -29.19 -35.32
C VAL A 357 9.63 -30.03 -36.41
N GLY A 358 10.72 -29.53 -37.01
CA GLY A 358 11.51 -30.27 -37.99
C GLY A 358 12.14 -31.53 -37.39
N ALA A 359 12.74 -31.43 -36.20
CA ALA A 359 13.34 -32.57 -35.51
C ALA A 359 12.29 -33.62 -35.12
N LEU A 360 11.11 -33.20 -34.64
CA LEU A 360 10.02 -34.11 -34.33
C LEU A 360 9.51 -34.87 -35.57
N LEU A 361 9.40 -34.21 -36.73
CA LEU A 361 9.02 -34.84 -37.99
C LEU A 361 10.05 -35.87 -38.47
N VAL A 362 11.35 -35.57 -38.35
CA VAL A 362 12.42 -36.50 -38.73
C VAL A 362 12.43 -37.72 -37.81
N ILE A 363 12.25 -37.54 -36.50
CA ILE A 363 12.15 -38.65 -35.54
C ILE A 363 10.91 -39.52 -35.84
N ALA A 364 9.75 -38.89 -36.12
CA ALA A 364 8.53 -39.62 -36.47
C ALA A 364 8.71 -40.44 -37.77
N LEU A 365 9.36 -39.87 -38.79
CA LEU A 365 9.68 -40.58 -40.04
C LEU A 365 10.66 -41.73 -39.82
N ALA A 366 11.69 -41.54 -39.00
CA ALA A 366 12.65 -42.60 -38.66
C ALA A 366 11.96 -43.77 -37.94
N LEU A 367 11.10 -43.48 -36.96
CA LEU A 367 10.30 -44.49 -36.27
C LEU A 367 9.34 -45.22 -37.22
N PHE A 368 8.69 -44.50 -38.13
CA PHE A 368 7.81 -45.09 -39.14
C PHE A 368 8.57 -46.08 -40.05
N PHE A 369 9.77 -45.73 -40.52
CA PHE A 369 10.60 -46.64 -41.32
C PHE A 369 11.08 -47.86 -40.53
N PHE A 370 11.45 -47.69 -39.26
CA PHE A 370 11.83 -48.81 -38.39
C PHE A 370 10.67 -49.78 -38.15
N ILE A 371 9.46 -49.27 -37.89
CA ILE A 371 8.26 -50.09 -37.69
C ILE A 371 7.87 -50.79 -39.00
N ARG A 372 7.93 -50.09 -40.13
CA ARG A 372 7.63 -50.66 -41.45
C ARG A 372 8.63 -51.77 -41.82
N ARG A 373 9.92 -51.58 -41.55
CA ARG A 373 10.95 -52.59 -41.79
C ARG A 373 10.77 -53.81 -40.88
N ARG A 374 10.41 -53.60 -39.61
CA ARG A 374 10.17 -54.70 -38.66
C ARG A 374 8.94 -55.54 -39.04
N ARG A 375 7.87 -54.93 -39.52
CA ARG A 375 6.65 -55.65 -39.94
C ARG A 375 6.86 -56.55 -41.17
N GLN A 376 7.87 -56.29 -42.01
CA GLN A 376 8.19 -57.17 -43.14
C GLN A 376 9.01 -58.41 -42.73
N SER A 377 9.53 -58.45 -41.49
CA SER A 377 10.36 -59.55 -41.00
C SER A 377 9.64 -60.57 -40.11
N THR A 378 8.36 -60.36 -39.79
CA THR A 378 7.64 -61.23 -38.82
C THR A 378 6.55 -62.09 -39.46
N SER A 379 6.73 -62.50 -40.72
CA SER A 379 5.91 -63.55 -41.35
C SER A 379 6.70 -64.85 -41.47
N LYS A 380 7.23 -65.36 -40.36
CA LYS A 380 7.74 -66.73 -40.19
C LYS A 380 8.03 -66.99 -38.72
N SER A 381 7.05 -67.59 -38.04
CA SER A 381 7.18 -68.61 -37.00
C SER A 381 5.90 -68.63 -36.17
N ALA A 382 4.98 -69.47 -36.63
CA ALA A 382 3.87 -69.96 -35.86
C ALA A 382 4.32 -71.17 -35.03
N ASN A 383 3.58 -71.40 -33.95
CA ASN A 383 3.46 -72.63 -33.15
C ASN A 383 4.60 -72.90 -32.17
N THR A 384 4.29 -72.94 -30.87
CA THR A 384 4.17 -74.16 -30.06
C THR A 384 4.07 -73.81 -28.57
N ALA A 385 3.00 -74.29 -27.91
CA ALA A 385 2.90 -74.66 -26.47
C ALA A 385 3.10 -73.57 -25.39
N GLU A 386 2.56 -73.60 -24.17
CA GLU A 386 1.60 -74.46 -23.46
C GLU A 386 1.42 -73.85 -22.05
N LEU A 387 0.36 -74.30 -21.39
CA LEU A 387 -0.25 -73.94 -20.10
C LEU A 387 0.65 -73.77 -18.84
N ALA A 388 0.01 -73.19 -17.81
CA ALA A 388 0.18 -73.29 -16.34
C ALA A 388 0.78 -72.02 -15.67
N GLN A 389 0.08 -71.25 -14.82
CA GLN A 389 -0.70 -71.49 -13.58
C GLN A 389 0.18 -71.59 -12.31
N ALA A 390 -0.27 -70.90 -11.25
CA ALA A 390 0.08 -70.97 -9.83
C ALA A 390 1.08 -69.93 -9.24
N GLY A 391 0.60 -69.12 -8.28
CA GLY A 391 1.38 -68.70 -7.10
C GLY A 391 1.17 -69.72 -5.95
N PRO A 392 1.36 -69.41 -4.65
CA PRO A 392 2.07 -68.32 -3.96
C PRO A 392 3.07 -68.87 -2.87
N GLU A 393 3.51 -67.98 -1.95
CA GLU A 393 4.07 -68.23 -0.59
C GLU A 393 5.60 -68.38 -0.36
N ALA A 394 6.12 -67.58 0.58
CA ALA A 394 7.10 -67.89 1.64
C ALA A 394 7.46 -66.56 2.38
N ASN A 395 6.92 -66.21 3.55
CA ASN A 395 7.22 -66.65 4.92
C ASN A 395 8.69 -66.55 5.40
N LYS A 396 8.87 -65.67 6.40
CA LYS A 396 9.63 -65.78 7.67
C LYS A 396 11.17 -65.85 7.72
N SER A 397 11.74 -64.92 8.49
CA SER A 397 12.73 -65.12 9.58
C SER A 397 12.98 -63.76 10.26
N ASP A 398 12.54 -63.51 11.50
CA ASP A 398 13.22 -63.82 12.77
C ASP A 398 14.58 -63.11 12.96
N GLY A 399 14.71 -62.38 14.08
CA GLY A 399 15.99 -61.82 14.52
C GLY A 399 15.89 -60.71 15.56
N ALA A 400 15.61 -61.09 16.81
CA ALA A 400 15.74 -60.26 17.99
C ALA A 400 17.21 -59.94 18.31
N GLN A 401 17.50 -58.74 18.80
CA GLN A 401 18.52 -58.57 19.84
C GLN A 401 18.26 -57.34 20.71
N GLN A 402 18.47 -57.60 21.99
CA GLN A 402 18.12 -56.88 23.20
C GLN A 402 19.36 -56.13 23.69
N GLY A 403 19.21 -54.91 24.22
CA GLY A 403 20.29 -54.14 24.81
C GLY A 403 19.76 -53.05 25.73
N ASP A 404 20.13 -53.17 27.00
CA ASP A 404 19.61 -52.49 28.19
C ASP A 404 19.96 -51.00 28.35
N ALA A 405 19.13 -50.38 29.20
CA ALA A 405 19.42 -49.36 30.21
C ALA A 405 19.98 -47.98 29.81
N GLN A 406 19.18 -46.93 30.00
CA GLN A 406 19.44 -45.97 31.09
C GLN A 406 18.24 -45.06 31.38
N HIS A 407 17.99 -44.91 32.68
CA HIS A 407 16.90 -44.25 33.36
C HIS A 407 17.39 -42.89 33.87
N CYS A 408 16.67 -41.80 33.58
CA CYS A 408 16.82 -40.49 34.23
C CYS A 408 15.43 -39.85 34.41
N ASP A 409 15.03 -39.72 35.68
CA ASP A 409 13.89 -38.93 36.19
C ASP A 409 14.00 -37.44 35.86
N PRO A 410 12.84 -36.75 35.79
CA PRO A 410 12.75 -35.38 36.28
C PRO A 410 11.86 -35.27 37.52
N VAL A 411 12.45 -34.66 38.54
CA VAL A 411 11.89 -34.28 39.83
C VAL A 411 10.76 -33.26 39.69
N TYR A 412 9.61 -33.53 40.31
CA TYR A 412 8.55 -32.56 40.56
C TYR A 412 8.96 -31.60 41.68
N VAL A 413 8.93 -30.29 41.42
CA VAL A 413 9.02 -29.26 42.44
C VAL A 413 7.60 -28.79 42.77
N GLN A 414 7.15 -29.12 43.98
CA GLN A 414 5.89 -28.73 44.57
C GLN A 414 6.17 -27.69 45.66
N TYR A 415 5.76 -26.43 45.46
CA TYR A 415 5.68 -25.43 46.54
C TYR A 415 4.42 -24.56 46.42
N VAL A 416 3.47 -24.90 47.29
CA VAL A 416 2.59 -24.07 48.13
C VAL A 416 2.25 -22.65 47.65
N GLN A 417 1.00 -22.46 47.24
CA GLN A 417 0.35 -21.15 47.09
C GLN A 417 -0.42 -20.81 48.39
N PRO A 418 -0.29 -19.60 48.96
CA PRO A 418 -1.07 -19.18 50.11
C PRO A 418 -2.52 -18.85 49.72
N GLN A 419 -3.43 -19.45 50.46
CA GLN A 419 -4.87 -19.28 50.45
C GLN A 419 -5.23 -17.89 50.98
N TYR A 420 -5.73 -17.01 50.10
CA TYR A 420 -6.43 -15.79 50.52
C TYR A 420 -7.93 -16.04 50.45
N ASP A 421 -8.54 -15.93 51.63
CA ASP A 421 -9.97 -15.98 51.87
C ASP A 421 -10.55 -14.59 51.55
N GLN A 422 -11.33 -14.48 50.47
CA GLN A 422 -12.19 -13.32 50.22
C GLN A 422 -13.55 -13.81 49.73
N GLY A 423 -14.49 -13.86 50.65
CA GLY A 423 -15.91 -14.01 50.34
C GLY A 423 -16.44 -12.77 49.63
N TYR A 424 -17.04 -12.97 48.46
CA TYR A 424 -17.98 -12.03 47.88
C TYR A 424 -19.21 -12.76 47.36
N ALA A 425 -20.35 -12.09 47.58
CA ALA A 425 -21.69 -12.59 47.48
C ALA A 425 -22.09 -13.02 46.05
N GLN A 426 -22.78 -14.15 46.01
CA GLN A 426 -23.42 -14.75 44.86
C GLN A 426 -24.70 -13.96 44.53
N HIS A 427 -24.70 -13.14 43.49
CA HIS A 427 -25.93 -12.69 42.82
C HIS A 427 -26.19 -13.58 41.61
N GLN A 428 -27.24 -14.39 41.74
CA GLN A 428 -27.86 -15.14 40.64
C GLN A 428 -28.42 -14.16 39.60
N HIS A 429 -27.93 -14.22 38.37
CA HIS A 429 -28.71 -13.81 37.20
C HIS A 429 -28.88 -15.02 36.30
N ASP A 430 -30.09 -15.56 36.38
CA ASP A 430 -30.68 -16.54 35.49
C ASP A 430 -30.97 -15.82 34.16
N GLN A 431 -30.24 -16.13 33.09
CA GLN A 431 -30.65 -15.79 31.72
C GLN A 431 -30.34 -16.93 30.75
N GLY A 432 -31.38 -17.25 30.00
CA GLY A 432 -31.55 -18.48 29.24
C GLY A 432 -30.57 -18.65 28.10
N TYR A 433 -30.11 -19.90 27.98
CA TYR A 433 -29.31 -20.41 26.90
C TYR A 433 -30.20 -20.64 25.66
N VAL A 434 -29.95 -19.90 24.59
CA VAL A 434 -30.52 -20.17 23.26
C VAL A 434 -29.38 -20.70 22.38
N PRO A 435 -29.39 -21.99 21.97
CA PRO A 435 -28.36 -22.52 21.10
C PRO A 435 -28.64 -22.10 19.65
N TYR A 436 -27.73 -21.36 19.04
CA TYR A 436 -27.68 -21.20 17.59
C TYR A 436 -26.78 -22.29 16.99
N GLU A 437 -27.40 -23.23 16.27
CA GLU A 437 -26.71 -24.15 15.39
C GLU A 437 -26.10 -23.38 14.21
N GLN A 438 -24.77 -23.39 14.12
CA GLN A 438 -24.02 -22.81 13.02
C GLN A 438 -23.77 -23.90 11.97
N ALA A 439 -24.66 -24.00 10.99
CA ALA A 439 -24.38 -24.73 9.76
C ALA A 439 -23.39 -23.91 8.90
N GLN A 440 -22.10 -24.26 8.96
CA GLN A 440 -21.12 -23.77 8.00
C GLN A 440 -21.17 -24.63 6.74
N GLU A 441 -21.87 -24.12 5.73
CA GLU A 441 -21.77 -24.62 4.36
C GLU A 441 -20.55 -23.94 3.70
N TYR A 442 -19.49 -24.74 3.48
CA TYR A 442 -18.31 -24.32 2.74
C TYR A 442 -18.70 -24.02 1.28
N GLN A 443 -18.93 -22.74 0.95
CA GLN A 443 -18.97 -22.30 -0.44
C GLN A 443 -17.54 -22.22 -0.98
N HIS A 444 -17.23 -23.07 -1.96
CA HIS A 444 -16.03 -22.97 -2.77
C HIS A 444 -15.94 -21.57 -3.42
N ALA A 445 -14.81 -20.91 -3.25
CA ALA A 445 -14.52 -19.63 -3.91
C ALA A 445 -14.52 -19.81 -5.44
N SER A 446 -15.46 -19.15 -6.12
CA SER A 446 -15.48 -19.04 -7.57
C SER A 446 -14.24 -18.29 -8.09
N PRO A 447 -13.70 -18.67 -9.27
CA PRO A 447 -12.67 -17.89 -9.93
C PRO A 447 -13.19 -16.50 -10.29
N PHE A 448 -12.39 -15.48 -9.98
CA PHE A 448 -12.72 -14.07 -10.21
C PHE A 448 -12.90 -13.80 -11.72
N ILE A 449 -14.11 -13.39 -12.11
CA ILE A 449 -14.42 -12.84 -13.43
C ILE A 449 -14.70 -11.35 -13.22
N PRO A 450 -13.93 -10.43 -13.81
CA PRO A 450 -14.19 -8.99 -13.66
C PRO A 450 -15.55 -8.62 -14.26
N PRO A 451 -16.32 -7.74 -13.62
CA PRO A 451 -17.61 -7.30 -14.16
C PRO A 451 -17.42 -6.51 -15.47
N PRO A 452 -18.37 -6.62 -16.41
CA PRO A 452 -18.34 -5.80 -17.63
C PRO A 452 -18.48 -4.30 -17.28
N PRO A 453 -17.89 -3.41 -18.10
CA PRO A 453 -17.92 -1.97 -17.84
C PRO A 453 -19.36 -1.43 -17.85
N PRO A 454 -19.67 -0.44 -16.98
CA PRO A 454 -21.01 0.14 -16.90
C PRO A 454 -21.35 0.91 -18.18
N ILE A 455 -22.57 0.67 -18.68
CA ILE A 455 -23.19 1.41 -19.77
C ILE A 455 -23.71 2.74 -19.21
N ASN A 456 -23.26 3.86 -19.80
CA ASN A 456 -23.72 5.22 -19.46
C ASN A 456 -25.25 5.34 -19.62
N GLN A 457 -25.95 5.59 -18.52
CA GLN A 457 -27.31 6.14 -18.54
C GLN A 457 -27.28 7.56 -17.99
N ASP A 458 -27.59 8.52 -18.85
CA ASP A 458 -27.81 9.91 -18.53
C ASP A 458 -29.02 10.06 -17.59
N THR A 459 -28.82 10.61 -16.39
CA THR A 459 -29.91 11.20 -15.60
C THR A 459 -29.50 12.56 -15.06
N ASN A 460 -30.08 13.59 -15.67
CA ASN A 460 -30.02 14.98 -15.30
C ASN A 460 -31.06 15.25 -14.19
N VAL A 461 -30.63 15.51 -12.96
CA VAL A 461 -31.50 15.95 -11.86
C VAL A 461 -30.90 17.19 -11.19
N SER A 462 -31.69 18.27 -11.22
CA SER A 462 -31.40 19.58 -10.67
C SER A 462 -31.61 19.62 -9.15
N TYR A 463 -30.61 20.04 -8.38
CA TYR A 463 -30.71 20.20 -6.93
C TYR A 463 -30.90 21.68 -6.56
N LYS A 464 -31.93 21.96 -5.74
CA LYS A 464 -32.14 23.26 -5.10
C LYS A 464 -31.19 23.44 -3.91
N VAL A 465 -30.54 24.60 -3.86
CA VAL A 465 -29.66 25.05 -2.78
C VAL A 465 -30.49 25.47 -1.56
N TYR A 466 -30.15 24.94 -0.39
CA TYR A 466 -30.71 25.32 0.91
C TYR A 466 -29.82 26.39 1.57
N GLN A 467 -30.42 27.50 2.02
CA GLN A 467 -29.76 28.53 2.83
C GLN A 467 -30.05 28.28 4.32
N PRO A 468 -29.05 28.17 5.21
CA PRO A 468 -29.29 28.09 6.64
C PRO A 468 -29.51 29.48 7.27
N GLU A 469 -30.46 29.53 8.21
CA GLU A 469 -30.79 30.67 9.06
C GLU A 469 -29.65 31.04 10.00
N THR A 470 -29.41 32.35 10.10
CA THR A 470 -28.55 32.99 11.11
C THR A 470 -29.20 32.96 12.50
N VAL A 471 -28.50 32.37 13.48
CA VAL A 471 -28.86 32.46 14.90
C VAL A 471 -27.85 33.36 15.61
N SER A 472 -28.35 34.39 16.30
CA SER A 472 -27.59 35.34 17.13
C SER A 472 -27.03 34.69 18.40
N PRO A 473 -25.90 35.17 18.95
CA PRO A 473 -25.31 34.61 20.16
C PRO A 473 -25.99 35.16 21.41
N ALA A 474 -26.42 34.25 22.29
CA ALA A 474 -26.73 34.55 23.68
C ALA A 474 -25.42 34.47 24.50
N THR A 475 -25.15 35.55 25.21
CA THR A 475 -24.21 35.65 26.32
C THR A 475 -24.64 34.76 27.48
N ASP A 476 -23.72 33.98 28.04
CA ASP A 476 -23.80 33.62 29.46
C ASP A 476 -22.42 33.52 30.11
N ASN A 477 -22.35 34.15 31.28
CA ASN A 477 -21.26 34.07 32.24
C ASN A 477 -21.45 32.80 33.07
N ASP A 478 -20.39 32.05 33.41
CA ASP A 478 -20.15 31.75 34.82
C ASP A 478 -18.78 31.10 35.15
N ALA A 479 -18.34 31.47 36.36
CA ALA A 479 -17.64 30.69 37.38
C ALA A 479 -16.33 29.93 37.09
N LEU A 480 -15.24 30.68 37.23
CA LEU A 480 -14.13 30.48 38.20
C LEU A 480 -14.12 29.14 39.01
N TYR A 481 -13.23 28.21 38.67
CA TYR A 481 -12.66 27.24 39.61
C TYR A 481 -11.13 27.20 39.49
N LYS A 482 -10.45 27.66 40.54
CA LYS A 482 -9.01 27.50 40.76
C LYS A 482 -8.76 26.13 41.39
N VAL A 483 -7.81 25.37 40.83
CA VAL A 483 -7.23 24.18 41.46
C VAL A 483 -5.73 24.43 41.68
N PRO A 484 -5.14 24.05 42.84
CA PRO A 484 -3.76 24.39 43.16
C PRO A 484 -2.73 23.43 42.55
N HIS A 485 -1.61 24.00 42.13
CA HIS A 485 -0.37 23.30 41.78
C HIS A 485 0.24 22.57 42.97
N SER A 486 0.72 21.35 42.73
CA SER A 486 1.72 20.70 43.58
C SER A 486 2.94 20.37 42.73
N ASP A 487 4.05 20.99 43.09
CA ASP A 487 5.41 20.73 42.60
C ASP A 487 5.88 19.36 43.08
N LEU A 488 6.40 18.53 42.17
CA LEU A 488 7.35 17.47 42.50
C LEU A 488 8.45 17.40 41.44
N THR A 489 9.66 17.53 41.95
CA THR A 489 10.97 17.55 41.29
C THR A 489 11.56 16.15 41.09
N ASP A 490 12.42 16.07 40.07
CA ASP A 490 13.58 15.17 39.88
C ASP A 490 13.39 13.66 39.64
N ALA A 491 13.81 13.22 38.44
CA ALA A 491 14.67 12.04 38.24
C ALA A 491 15.37 12.05 36.87
N SER A 492 16.63 12.50 36.89
CA SER A 492 17.83 12.07 36.17
C SER A 492 17.78 10.99 35.06
N MET A 493 18.36 11.39 33.92
CA MET A 493 19.26 10.69 32.98
C MET A 493 18.89 9.32 32.38
N ASN A 494 18.77 9.32 31.04
CA ASN A 494 19.41 8.32 30.19
C ASN A 494 19.87 8.96 28.86
N SER A 495 21.11 8.65 28.45
CA SER A 495 21.76 9.16 27.24
C SER A 495 21.02 8.74 25.96
N PRO A 496 20.86 9.62 24.95
CA PRO A 496 20.28 9.22 23.68
C PRO A 496 21.34 8.51 22.82
N THR A 497 21.12 7.22 22.57
CA THR A 497 21.73 6.49 21.46
C THR A 497 21.39 7.20 20.16
N VAL A 498 22.37 7.46 19.31
CA VAL A 498 22.17 8.09 17.98
C VAL A 498 21.33 7.15 17.12
N VAL A 499 20.03 7.43 17.03
CA VAL A 499 19.11 6.68 16.17
C VAL A 499 19.36 7.11 14.72
N ASN A 500 19.68 6.13 13.87
CA ASN A 500 19.81 6.32 12.43
C ASN A 500 18.47 6.81 11.87
N SER A 501 18.40 8.08 11.45
CA SER A 501 17.19 8.70 10.91
C SER A 501 16.82 8.07 9.56
N SER A 502 15.64 7.45 9.49
CA SER A 502 15.12 6.78 8.28
C SER A 502 14.16 7.70 7.52
N PRO A 503 14.25 7.92 6.21
CA PRO A 503 13.40 8.87 5.49
C PRO A 503 11.88 8.63 5.67
N TYR A 504 11.10 9.73 5.59
CA TYR A 504 9.73 9.90 6.11
C TYR A 504 8.69 10.19 5.03
N ILE A 505 7.40 10.14 5.38
CA ILE A 505 6.28 10.09 4.42
C ILE A 505 5.03 10.62 5.09
N SER A 506 4.08 10.97 4.26
CA SER A 506 2.67 11.17 4.51
C SER A 506 1.92 10.75 3.27
N PRO A 507 0.90 9.90 3.31
CA PRO A 507 0.08 9.73 2.14
C PRO A 507 -0.87 10.90 2.00
N ALA A 508 -1.23 11.20 0.76
CA ALA A 508 -2.28 12.17 0.51
C ALA A 508 -3.53 11.51 0.00
N SER A 509 -4.61 12.20 0.28
CA SER A 509 -5.89 12.00 -0.32
C SER A 509 -5.91 12.40 -1.79
N TYR A 510 -5.70 11.42 -2.65
CA TYR A 510 -6.06 11.49 -4.04
C TYR A 510 -7.58 11.71 -4.20
N ARG A 511 -7.96 12.78 -4.91
CA ARG A 511 -9.29 12.99 -5.46
C ARG A 511 -9.17 12.83 -6.98
N ASP A 512 -9.88 11.88 -7.57
CA ASP A 512 -10.13 11.96 -9.01
C ASP A 512 -10.95 13.22 -9.25
N SER A 513 -10.34 14.22 -9.87
CA SER A 513 -11.09 15.32 -10.45
C SER A 513 -12.00 14.72 -11.53
N PHE A 514 -13.31 14.77 -11.31
CA PHE A 514 -14.28 14.58 -12.38
C PHE A 514 -13.87 15.53 -13.52
N GLN A 515 -13.51 14.98 -14.68
CA GLN A 515 -13.24 15.80 -15.87
C GLN A 515 -14.46 16.71 -16.11
N PRO A 516 -14.28 18.05 -16.14
CA PRO A 516 -15.29 18.92 -16.73
C PRO A 516 -15.38 18.55 -18.21
N GLY A 517 -16.60 18.39 -18.72
CA GLY A 517 -16.86 18.09 -20.12
C GLY A 517 -16.07 19.00 -21.08
N SER A 518 -15.65 18.40 -22.19
CA SER A 518 -14.94 19.04 -23.30
C SER A 518 -15.46 20.46 -23.58
N PRO A 519 -14.59 21.49 -23.65
CA PRO A 519 -15.01 22.77 -24.21
C PRO A 519 -15.26 22.59 -25.71
N GLU A 520 -16.49 22.88 -26.13
CA GLU A 520 -16.87 23.07 -27.52
C GLU A 520 -15.93 24.05 -28.22
N SER A 521 -15.65 23.75 -29.48
CA SER A 521 -14.78 24.50 -30.36
C SER A 521 -15.21 25.96 -30.52
N VAL A 522 -14.27 26.89 -30.35
CA VAL A 522 -14.39 28.24 -30.90
C VAL A 522 -13.27 28.47 -31.92
N ARG A 523 -13.65 28.24 -33.18
CA ARG A 523 -13.37 29.08 -34.37
C ARG A 523 -11.96 29.66 -34.51
N ALA A 524 -11.10 28.97 -35.26
CA ALA A 524 -9.87 29.53 -35.81
C ALA A 524 -10.14 30.38 -37.08
N LYS A 525 -9.41 31.49 -37.17
CA LYS A 525 -9.49 32.57 -38.17
C LYS A 525 -8.73 32.16 -39.45
N VAL A 526 -9.36 32.33 -40.60
CA VAL A 526 -8.81 32.07 -41.95
C VAL A 526 -7.81 33.15 -42.35
N LEU A 527 -6.66 32.76 -42.90
CA LEU A 527 -5.76 33.58 -43.72
C LEU A 527 -5.39 32.82 -45.02
N PRO A 528 -5.20 33.51 -46.16
CA PRO A 528 -5.26 32.92 -47.49
C PRO A 528 -3.89 32.42 -47.98
N SER A 529 -3.85 31.27 -48.65
CA SER A 529 -2.69 30.80 -49.42
C SER A 529 -2.87 31.04 -50.92
N THR A 530 -1.85 31.64 -51.52
CA THR A 530 -1.67 31.97 -52.93
C THR A 530 -1.43 30.75 -53.83
N GLN A 531 -1.77 30.93 -55.10
CA GLN A 531 -1.86 29.96 -56.20
C GLN A 531 -0.52 29.42 -56.75
N GLY A 532 -0.50 28.10 -57.03
CA GLY A 532 -0.05 27.35 -58.24
C GLY A 532 1.32 27.60 -58.91
N PRO A 533 1.68 26.89 -60.02
CA PRO A 533 1.01 25.80 -60.76
C PRO A 533 1.91 24.51 -60.85
N GLN A 534 1.64 23.36 -61.49
CA GLN A 534 1.02 23.06 -62.79
C GLN A 534 0.84 21.51 -62.99
N PHE A 535 -0.17 21.11 -63.79
CA PHE A 535 -0.52 19.77 -64.32
C PHE A 535 0.59 19.16 -65.23
N VAL A 536 0.66 17.85 -65.63
CA VAL A 536 -0.23 17.01 -66.51
C VAL A 536 0.14 15.46 -66.40
N PRO A 537 -0.42 14.45 -67.16
CA PRO A 537 -1.42 13.45 -66.68
C PRO A 537 -1.21 11.92 -67.00
N ASN A 538 -2.17 11.07 -66.57
CA ASN A 538 -2.63 9.73 -67.08
C ASN A 538 -1.66 8.51 -67.07
N ALA A 539 -1.99 7.23 -66.82
CA ALA A 539 -3.13 6.36 -66.42
C ALA A 539 -2.53 4.89 -66.30
N PRO A 540 -3.26 3.74 -66.15
CA PRO A 540 -4.44 3.34 -65.34
C PRO A 540 -4.27 2.03 -64.51
N VAL A 541 -5.16 1.88 -63.51
CA VAL A 541 -6.00 0.72 -63.09
C VAL A 541 -5.48 -0.74 -63.17
N ALA A 542 -5.57 -1.46 -62.03
CA ALA A 542 -6.06 -2.84 -61.97
C ALA A 542 -6.79 -3.09 -60.62
N GLU A 543 -8.10 -3.34 -60.68
CA GLU A 543 -8.95 -3.86 -59.60
C GLU A 543 -8.72 -5.38 -59.42
N SER A 544 -8.83 -5.88 -58.19
CA SER A 544 -9.21 -7.28 -57.96
C SER A 544 -10.15 -7.39 -56.76
N GLU A 545 -11.36 -7.86 -57.04
CA GLU A 545 -12.44 -8.14 -56.10
C GLU A 545 -12.18 -9.35 -55.17
N ALA A 546 -12.69 -9.21 -53.94
CA ALA A 546 -13.46 -10.15 -53.12
C ALA A 546 -13.15 -11.66 -53.10
N ARG A 547 -13.12 -12.22 -51.87
CA ARG A 547 -14.15 -13.18 -51.38
C ARG A 547 -13.94 -13.58 -49.90
N SER A 548 -15.02 -13.49 -49.14
CA SER A 548 -15.22 -14.12 -47.82
C SER A 548 -15.51 -15.62 -47.94
N PRO A 549 -15.19 -16.45 -46.93
CA PRO A 549 -15.84 -17.74 -46.70
C PRO A 549 -16.74 -17.65 -45.44
N GLN A 550 -18.05 -17.73 -45.57
CA GLN A 550 -18.91 -18.92 -45.47
C GLN A 550 -18.80 -19.73 -44.17
N VAL A 551 -19.92 -19.68 -43.43
CA VAL A 551 -20.35 -20.52 -42.30
C VAL A 551 -20.89 -21.85 -42.84
N VAL A 552 -20.60 -22.96 -42.16
CA VAL A 552 -21.20 -24.30 -42.40
C VAL A 552 -21.60 -24.93 -41.05
N PRO A 553 -22.73 -25.67 -40.95
CA PRO A 553 -23.43 -25.94 -39.69
C PRO A 553 -23.15 -27.31 -39.05
N SER A 554 -23.73 -27.47 -37.86
CA SER A 554 -23.73 -28.59 -36.91
C SER A 554 -24.05 -29.98 -37.46
N SER A 555 -23.46 -31.01 -36.84
CA SER A 555 -23.99 -32.38 -36.82
C SER A 555 -23.88 -33.01 -35.42
N MET A 556 -25.01 -33.47 -34.90
CA MET A 556 -25.10 -34.47 -33.82
C MET A 556 -24.65 -35.85 -34.33
N VAL A 557 -23.96 -36.64 -33.50
CA VAL A 557 -24.13 -38.10 -33.36
C VAL A 557 -23.72 -38.49 -31.94
N GLY A 558 -24.60 -39.20 -31.23
CA GLY A 558 -24.31 -39.81 -29.94
C GLY A 558 -23.78 -41.23 -30.08
N HIS A 559 -23.00 -41.65 -29.08
CA HIS A 559 -23.09 -42.94 -28.40
C HIS A 559 -22.51 -42.82 -27.01
#